data_AF-A0AAN6TDP4-F1
#
_entry.id   AF-A0AAN6TDP4-F1
#
_cell.length_a   1.000
_cell.length_b   1.000
_cell.length_c   1.000
_cell.angle_alpha   90.00
_cell.angle_beta   90.00
_cell.angle_gamma   90.00
#
_symmetry.space_group_name_H-M   'P 1'
#
loop_
_entity.id
_entity.type
_entity.pdbx_description
1 polymer ?
#
loop_
_entity_poly.entity_id
_entity_poly.type
_entity_poly.pdbx_seq_one_letter_code
_entity_poly.pdbx_strand_id
1 'polypeptide(L)'
;MLANIISVALPIMATAKASPIGTMPDTKEVNSTTLETPDVKAAAGYSGRFTHYAPGLGACGQYHSGADWIVALSHIIFDPNTPNGNPNNNALCGRRLRAWYGGKQVDFTVVDRCEACGEHDMI
;
A
#
# COMPACT_ATOMS: atom_id res chain seq x y z
N MET A 1 44.06 -14.73 -2.91
CA MET A 1 43.88 -13.57 -2.02
C MET A 1 42.92 -14.03 -0.92
N LEU A 2 43.34 -13.88 0.34
CA LEU A 2 42.88 -14.64 1.49
C LEU A 2 41.46 -14.29 1.96
N ALA A 3 40.83 -15.30 2.58
CA ALA A 3 39.50 -15.34 3.16
C ALA A 3 39.30 -14.36 4.34
N ASN A 4 38.04 -14.01 4.62
CA ASN A 4 37.58 -13.68 5.97
C ASN A 4 36.19 -14.27 6.22
N ILE A 5 36.20 -15.45 6.83
CA ILE A 5 35.09 -16.05 7.57
C ILE A 5 35.19 -15.50 8.99
N ILE A 6 34.11 -14.93 9.53
CA ILE A 6 33.93 -14.83 10.99
C ILE A 6 32.49 -15.25 11.31
N SER A 7 32.36 -16.50 11.73
CA SER A 7 31.25 -16.98 12.57
C SER A 7 31.40 -16.42 13.97
N VAL A 8 30.31 -15.94 14.58
CA VAL A 8 30.17 -15.91 16.04
C VAL A 8 28.77 -16.39 16.37
N ALA A 9 28.68 -17.52 17.07
CA ALA A 9 27.47 -18.04 17.67
C ALA A 9 27.32 -17.54 19.12
N LEU A 10 26.10 -17.09 19.46
CA LEU A 10 25.35 -16.97 20.72
C LEU A 10 26.04 -16.80 22.10
N PRO A 11 25.32 -16.15 23.05
CA PRO A 11 24.64 -16.97 24.06
C PRO A 11 23.12 -16.71 24.18
N ILE A 12 22.50 -17.64 24.89
CA ILE A 12 21.08 -17.98 25.01
C ILE A 12 20.38 -17.09 26.07
N MET A 13 19.05 -17.04 25.99
CA MET A 13 18.04 -16.79 27.03
C MET A 13 17.34 -15.42 27.01
N ALA A 14 16.19 -15.38 26.35
CA ALA A 14 15.04 -14.62 26.82
C ALA A 14 13.79 -15.52 26.78
N THR A 15 13.14 -15.59 27.92
CA THR A 15 12.08 -16.53 28.32
C THR A 15 10.81 -16.40 27.47
N ALA A 16 10.33 -17.53 26.96
CA ALA A 16 8.95 -17.66 26.53
C ALA A 16 8.03 -17.46 27.74
N LYS A 17 7.13 -16.48 27.67
CA LYS A 17 5.97 -16.40 28.55
C LYS A 17 4.77 -16.94 27.75
N ALA A 18 4.47 -18.22 27.97
CA ALA A 18 3.19 -18.79 27.62
C ALA A 18 2.10 -18.18 28.52
N SER A 19 0.95 -17.84 27.95
CA SER A 19 -0.31 -17.59 28.65
C SER A 19 -1.47 -17.77 27.65
N PRO A 20 -2.67 -18.13 28.09
CA PRO A 20 -3.12 -19.51 28.06
C PRO A 20 -4.04 -19.78 26.87
N ILE A 21 -4.06 -21.06 26.49
CA ILE A 21 -5.11 -21.71 25.70
C ILE A 21 -6.42 -21.54 26.48
N GLY A 22 -7.29 -20.66 25.99
CA GLY A 22 -8.68 -20.56 26.42
C GLY A 22 -9.54 -21.51 25.60
N THR A 23 -10.01 -22.58 26.24
CA THR A 23 -11.07 -23.47 25.76
C THR A 23 -12.30 -22.65 25.32
N MET A 24 -12.70 -22.76 24.05
CA MET A 24 -14.05 -22.37 23.63
C MET A 24 -14.91 -23.63 23.57
N PRO A 25 -16.03 -23.69 24.33
CA PRO A 25 -16.91 -24.85 24.38
C PRO A 25 -17.78 -24.97 23.12
N ASP A 26 -18.12 -26.22 22.86
CA ASP A 26 -19.09 -26.69 21.88
C ASP A 26 -20.51 -26.13 22.16
N THR A 27 -21.07 -25.54 21.09
CA THR A 27 -22.48 -25.34 20.71
C THR A 27 -23.50 -24.85 21.75
N LYS A 28 -24.05 -23.65 21.49
CA LYS A 28 -25.51 -23.41 21.49
C LYS A 28 -25.93 -22.42 20.39
N GLU A 29 -26.70 -22.97 19.46
CA GLU A 29 -27.68 -22.38 18.53
C GLU A 29 -28.04 -20.89 18.77
N VAL A 30 -27.66 -20.03 17.82
CA VAL A 30 -28.31 -18.73 17.61
C VAL A 30 -28.78 -18.68 16.16
N ASN A 31 -30.09 -18.79 16.00
CA ASN A 31 -30.80 -18.70 14.74
C ASN A 31 -30.75 -17.26 14.19
N SER A 32 -30.25 -17.13 12.96
CA SER A 32 -30.56 -16.11 11.95
C SER A 32 -30.48 -14.63 12.34
N THR A 33 -29.37 -14.01 11.97
CA THR A 33 -29.41 -12.76 11.19
C THR A 33 -28.24 -12.84 10.23
N THR A 34 -28.52 -12.92 8.93
CA THR A 34 -27.53 -12.82 7.86
C THR A 34 -26.82 -11.48 8.04
N LEU A 35 -25.68 -11.51 8.71
CA LEU A 35 -24.72 -10.43 8.62
C LEU A 35 -24.26 -10.48 7.17
N GLU A 36 -24.85 -9.63 6.34
CA GLU A 36 -24.27 -9.31 5.05
C GLU A 36 -22.84 -8.85 5.36
N THR A 37 -21.89 -9.77 5.19
CA THR A 37 -20.51 -9.39 4.94
C THR A 37 -20.63 -8.39 3.80
N PRO A 38 -20.29 -7.10 3.97
CA PRO A 38 -20.17 -6.25 2.82
C PRO A 38 -19.27 -7.03 1.87
N ASP A 39 -19.76 -7.29 0.66
CA ASP A 39 -18.98 -7.90 -0.40
C ASP A 39 -17.82 -6.94 -0.66
N VAL A 40 -16.76 -7.07 0.15
CA VAL A 40 -15.55 -6.31 0.00
C VAL A 40 -14.90 -7.00 -1.17
N LYS A 41 -15.33 -6.60 -2.36
CA LYS A 41 -14.73 -7.00 -3.62
C LYS A 41 -13.23 -6.82 -3.43
N ALA A 42 -12.51 -7.94 -3.29
CA ALA A 42 -11.11 -7.90 -2.91
C ALA A 42 -10.41 -6.97 -3.90
N ALA A 43 -9.87 -5.86 -3.41
CA ALA A 43 -9.17 -4.92 -4.26
C ALA A 43 -8.00 -5.68 -4.89
N ALA A 44 -7.89 -5.64 -6.21
CA ALA A 44 -6.77 -6.24 -6.90
C ALA A 44 -5.48 -5.60 -6.38
N GLY A 45 -4.59 -6.42 -5.82
CA GLY A 45 -3.28 -5.97 -5.35
C GLY A 45 -2.29 -6.00 -6.49
N TYR A 46 -1.55 -4.92 -6.69
CA TYR A 46 -0.46 -4.83 -7.65
C TYR A 46 0.88 -4.73 -6.91
N SER A 47 1.92 -5.30 -7.50
CA SER A 47 3.29 -5.16 -7.01
C SER A 47 4.08 -4.29 -7.97
N GLY A 48 4.84 -3.35 -7.43
CA GLY A 48 5.67 -2.43 -8.19
C GLY A 48 6.67 -1.71 -7.29
N ARG A 49 7.48 -0.86 -7.88
CA ARG A 49 8.47 -0.08 -7.15
C ARG A 49 7.83 1.19 -6.61
N PHE A 50 8.15 1.51 -5.36
CA PHE A 50 7.85 2.80 -4.75
C PHE A 50 9.14 3.58 -4.56
N THR A 51 9.18 4.81 -5.04
CA THR A 51 10.27 5.75 -4.72
C THR A 51 9.72 7.02 -4.10
N HIS A 52 10.46 8.13 -4.13
CA HIS A 52 10.01 9.41 -3.60
C HIS A 52 10.39 10.53 -4.56
N TYR A 53 9.65 11.62 -4.52
CA TYR A 53 9.95 12.85 -5.24
C TYR A 53 9.69 14.07 -4.38
N ALA A 54 10.21 15.23 -4.80
CA ALA A 54 9.89 16.52 -4.19
C ALA A 54 8.58 17.06 -4.79
N PRO A 55 7.50 17.19 -4.01
CA PRO A 55 6.20 17.62 -4.54
C PRO A 55 6.19 19.08 -5.00
N GLY A 56 5.27 19.38 -5.92
CA GLY A 56 5.01 20.70 -6.46
C GLY A 56 3.60 20.77 -7.05
N LEU A 57 3.46 21.37 -8.24
CA LEU A 57 2.21 21.29 -9.01
C LEU A 57 2.10 19.91 -9.66
N GLY A 58 1.15 19.09 -9.22
CA GLY A 58 0.89 17.78 -9.80
C GLY A 58 0.03 17.83 -11.06
N ALA A 59 0.03 16.75 -11.83
CA ALA A 59 -0.79 16.58 -13.03
C ALA A 59 -2.31 16.68 -12.76
N CYS A 60 -2.76 16.50 -11.52
CA CYS A 60 -4.14 16.75 -11.12
C CYS A 60 -4.48 18.25 -10.91
N GLY A 61 -3.54 19.14 -11.18
CA GLY A 61 -3.73 20.60 -11.12
C GLY A 61 -3.72 21.19 -9.71
N GLN A 62 -3.24 20.45 -8.72
CA GLN A 62 -3.14 20.88 -7.32
C GLN A 62 -1.68 20.97 -6.87
N TYR A 63 -1.39 21.92 -5.99
CA TYR A 63 -0.08 22.04 -5.35
C TYR A 63 -0.03 21.19 -4.08
N HIS A 64 1.05 20.44 -3.93
CA HIS A 64 1.34 19.64 -2.75
C HIS A 64 2.76 19.87 -2.25
N SER A 65 3.00 19.47 -1.01
CA SER A 65 4.27 19.62 -0.31
C SER A 65 4.78 18.28 0.21
N GLY A 66 6.04 18.24 0.63
CA GLY A 66 6.64 17.03 1.22
C GLY A 66 6.01 16.56 2.54
N ALA A 67 5.04 17.30 3.09
CA ALA A 67 4.26 16.88 4.25
C ALA A 67 3.01 16.07 3.87
N ASP A 68 2.61 16.08 2.60
CA ASP A 68 1.39 15.43 2.12
C ASP A 68 1.63 13.98 1.73
N TRP A 69 0.72 13.09 2.13
CA TRP A 69 0.75 11.68 1.71
C TRP A 69 0.14 11.54 0.32
N ILE A 70 0.97 11.78 -0.68
CA ILE A 70 0.60 11.78 -2.09
C ILE A 70 1.37 10.72 -2.87
N VAL A 71 0.88 10.41 -4.07
CA VAL A 71 1.53 9.50 -5.00
C VAL A 71 1.31 9.93 -6.44
N ALA A 72 2.31 9.71 -7.29
CA ALA A 72 2.18 9.80 -8.73
C ALA A 72 2.00 8.41 -9.35
N LEU A 73 1.01 8.25 -10.23
CA LEU A 73 0.79 7.00 -10.96
C LEU A 73 1.57 6.97 -12.26
N SER A 74 1.99 5.78 -12.68
CA SER A 74 2.54 5.59 -14.03
C SER A 74 1.61 6.16 -15.10
N HIS A 75 2.19 6.82 -16.10
CA HIS A 75 1.49 7.28 -17.29
C HIS A 75 0.67 6.17 -17.97
N ILE A 76 1.11 4.90 -17.87
CA ILE A 76 0.40 3.74 -18.45
C ILE A 76 -0.98 3.56 -17.82
N ILE A 77 -1.10 3.80 -16.51
CA ILE A 77 -2.37 3.74 -15.78
C ILE A 77 -3.09 5.09 -15.82
N PHE A 78 -2.35 6.19 -15.70
CA PHE A 78 -2.91 7.53 -15.62
C PHE A 78 -3.55 7.94 -16.95
N ASP A 79 -2.84 7.87 -18.07
CA ASP A 79 -3.26 8.48 -19.34
C ASP A 79 -4.57 7.91 -19.91
N PRO A 80 -4.83 6.59 -19.88
CA PRO A 80 -6.12 6.04 -20.31
C PRO A 80 -7.32 6.54 -19.50
N ASN A 81 -7.09 7.05 -18.29
CA ASN A 81 -8.12 7.60 -17.40
C ASN A 81 -8.22 9.13 -17.50
N THR A 82 -7.52 9.76 -18.44
CA THR A 82 -7.56 11.21 -18.68
C THR A 82 -8.61 11.55 -19.74
N PRO A 83 -9.77 12.12 -19.36
CA PRO A 83 -10.77 12.51 -20.35
C PRO A 83 -10.31 13.73 -21.14
N ASN A 84 -10.54 13.71 -22.46
CA ASN A 84 -10.30 14.84 -23.36
C ASN A 84 -8.86 15.40 -23.33
N GLY A 85 -7.89 14.59 -22.88
CA GLY A 85 -6.47 14.99 -22.80
C GLY A 85 -6.12 16.01 -21.71
N ASN A 86 -7.06 16.39 -20.83
CA ASN A 86 -6.77 17.30 -19.72
C ASN A 86 -6.43 16.50 -18.44
N PRO A 87 -5.16 16.41 -18.02
CA PRO A 87 -4.74 15.59 -16.88
C PRO A 87 -5.35 16.06 -15.55
N ASN A 88 -5.71 17.35 -15.43
CA ASN A 88 -6.38 17.88 -14.25
C ASN A 88 -7.76 17.24 -14.00
N ASN A 89 -8.37 16.67 -15.05
CA ASN A 89 -9.67 16.02 -15.01
C ASN A 89 -9.57 14.49 -14.98
N ASN A 90 -8.38 13.94 -14.73
CA ASN A 90 -8.19 12.50 -14.69
C ASN A 90 -9.09 11.85 -13.62
N ALA A 91 -9.78 10.76 -13.98
CA ALA A 91 -10.74 10.10 -13.10
C ALA A 91 -10.11 9.43 -11.85
N LEU A 92 -8.77 9.33 -11.82
CA LEU A 92 -7.99 8.80 -10.70
C LEU A 92 -7.52 9.89 -9.74
N CYS A 93 -7.55 11.17 -10.12
CA CYS A 93 -7.19 12.27 -9.23
C CYS A 93 -8.03 12.25 -7.95
N GLY A 94 -7.38 12.43 -6.80
CA GLY A 94 -8.01 12.42 -5.48
C GLY A 94 -8.40 11.02 -4.97
N ARG A 95 -8.17 9.95 -5.74
CA ARG A 95 -8.39 8.59 -5.24
C ARG A 95 -7.34 8.21 -4.21
N ARG A 96 -7.76 7.38 -3.24
CA ARG A 96 -6.89 6.86 -2.21
C ARG A 96 -6.39 5.47 -2.58
N LEU A 97 -5.09 5.26 -2.38
CA LEU A 97 -4.42 3.97 -2.55
C LEU A 97 -3.79 3.57 -1.24
N ARG A 98 -3.72 2.26 -0.99
CA ARG A 98 -3.04 1.70 0.17
C ARG A 98 -1.86 0.87 -0.29
N ALA A 99 -0.66 1.24 0.15
CA ALA A 99 0.54 0.45 -0.07
C ALA A 99 0.83 -0.41 1.17
N TRP A 100 1.43 -1.58 0.93
CA TRP A 100 1.85 -2.51 1.96
C TRP A 100 3.30 -2.92 1.77
N TYR A 101 4.12 -2.78 2.80
CA TYR A 101 5.53 -3.20 2.75
C TYR A 101 6.02 -3.62 4.15
N GLY A 102 6.60 -4.82 4.27
CA GLY A 102 7.17 -5.30 5.53
C GLY A 102 6.19 -5.31 6.71
N GLY A 103 4.91 -5.63 6.47
CA GLY A 103 3.85 -5.62 7.49
C GLY A 103 3.30 -4.24 7.87
N LYS A 104 3.80 -3.16 7.25
CA LYS A 104 3.30 -1.79 7.41
C LYS A 104 2.35 -1.42 6.27
N GLN A 105 1.43 -0.50 6.55
CA GLN A 105 0.49 0.04 5.56
C GLN A 105 0.55 1.57 5.56
N VAL A 106 0.45 2.18 4.39
CA VAL A 106 0.36 3.65 4.24
C VAL A 106 -0.69 3.97 3.19
N ASP A 107 -1.52 4.98 3.46
CA ASP A 107 -2.52 5.47 2.54
C ASP A 107 -2.00 6.73 1.84
N PHE A 108 -2.12 6.78 0.50
CA PHE A 108 -1.72 7.92 -0.33
C PHE A 108 -2.88 8.42 -1.16
N THR A 109 -2.82 9.68 -1.57
CA THR A 109 -3.76 10.29 -2.52
C THR A 109 -3.09 10.45 -3.88
N VAL A 110 -3.77 10.02 -4.94
CA VAL A 110 -3.28 10.20 -6.32
C VAL A 110 -3.42 11.67 -6.71
N VAL A 111 -2.30 12.33 -6.99
CA VAL A 111 -2.28 13.76 -7.36
C VAL A 111 -1.44 14.07 -8.58
N ASP A 112 -0.71 13.07 -9.09
CA ASP A 112 0.29 13.31 -10.12
C ASP A 112 0.49 12.12 -11.06
N ARG A 113 1.22 12.36 -12.14
CA ARG A 113 1.55 11.43 -13.21
C ARG A 113 3.07 11.28 -13.32
N CYS A 114 3.53 10.04 -13.34
CA CYS A 114 4.94 9.69 -13.56
C CYS A 114 5.17 9.21 -14.99
N GLU A 115 5.80 10.06 -15.81
CA GLU A 115 6.08 9.77 -17.22
C GLU A 115 7.16 8.69 -17.43
N ALA A 116 8.06 8.51 -16.44
CA ALA A 116 9.16 7.55 -16.52
C ALA A 116 8.88 6.21 -15.80
N CYS A 117 7.73 6.07 -15.13
CA CYS A 117 7.42 4.90 -14.32
C CYS A 117 6.89 3.73 -15.18
N GLY A 118 7.32 2.51 -14.86
CA GLY A 118 6.66 1.29 -15.35
C GLY A 118 5.23 1.17 -14.84
N GLU A 119 4.42 0.27 -15.41
CA GLU A 119 2.95 0.26 -15.24
C GLU A 119 2.48 0.32 -13.77
N HIS A 120 3.12 -0.45 -12.88
CA HIS A 120 2.79 -0.48 -11.46
C HIS A 120 3.80 0.23 -10.57
N ASP A 121 4.76 0.95 -11.16
CA ASP A 121 5.69 1.78 -10.41
C ASP A 121 5.03 3.10 -10.01
N MET A 122 5.37 3.56 -8.81
CA MET A 122 4.82 4.75 -8.18
C MET A 122 5.94 5.57 -7.52
N ILE A 123 5.78 6.88 -7.48
CA ILE A 123 6.70 7.81 -6.80
C ILE A 123 5.95 8.69 -5.82
#